data_AF-A0A380CBE9-F1
#
_entry.id   AF-A0A380CBE9-F1
#
_cell.length_a   1.000
_cell.length_b   1.000
_cell.length_c   1.000
_cell.angle_alpha   90.00
_cell.angle_beta   90.00
_cell.angle_gamma   90.00
#
_symmetry.space_group_name_H-M   'P 1'
#
loop_
_entity.id
_entity.type
_entity.pdbx_description
1 polymer ?
#
loop_
_entity_poly.entity_id
_entity_poly.type
_entity_poly.pdbx_seq_one_letter_code
_entity_poly.pdbx_strand_id
1 'polypeptide(L)'
;MRTLLFTLIIALCCLSSASAQQPSLEGAYLSTKDGTTELWLFKDQYCTYTQFSENNFVYTWGGPIQTDTQGIQVSVEFNSQDTDKVGSKQLFKSKMAGNKLTLNEQTYTKAAGKPQNLDGLWRITGRKEGENINSIKRGDRKTIKILVDGYFQWIAINPAQKGFYGTGGGNYSFRDNQYTEKLLFFSRDNSRVGATLSFHGEIKGNDWHHSGKSSKGDPIFEIWSRETE
;
A
#
# COMPACT_ATOMS: atom_id res chain seq x y z
N MET A 1 -20.58 31.54 69.83
CA MET A 1 -19.60 31.28 68.75
C MET A 1 -19.85 29.88 68.20
N ARG A 2 -20.46 29.76 67.03
CA ARG A 2 -20.57 28.50 66.26
C ARG A 2 -20.77 28.87 64.81
N THR A 3 -19.66 29.03 64.10
CA THR A 3 -19.63 29.38 62.68
C THR A 3 -19.96 28.13 61.87
N LEU A 4 -21.11 28.13 61.17
CA LEU A 4 -21.45 27.10 60.20
C LEU A 4 -20.58 27.31 58.94
N LEU A 5 -19.77 26.31 58.61
CA LEU A 5 -18.97 26.27 57.39
C LEU A 5 -19.84 25.67 56.27
N PHE A 6 -20.23 26.48 55.29
CA PHE A 6 -20.84 26.00 54.04
C PHE A 6 -19.73 25.47 53.12
N THR A 7 -19.68 24.15 52.93
CA THR A 7 -18.76 23.54 51.95
C THR A 7 -19.49 23.41 50.60
N LEU A 8 -19.12 24.26 49.65
CA LEU A 8 -19.59 24.23 48.27
C LEU A 8 -18.87 23.08 47.53
N ILE A 9 -19.58 21.99 47.25
CA ILE A 9 -19.08 20.89 46.42
C ILE A 9 -19.21 21.31 44.95
N ILE A 10 -18.11 21.75 44.34
CA ILE A 10 -18.01 21.98 42.90
C ILE A 10 -17.88 20.62 42.22
N ALA A 11 -18.97 20.16 41.59
CA ALA A 11 -18.95 19.01 40.70
C ALA A 11 -18.13 19.35 39.45
N LEU A 12 -16.88 18.88 39.41
CA LEU A 12 -16.00 18.95 38.25
C LEU A 12 -16.50 17.93 37.21
N CYS A 13 -17.39 18.35 36.32
CA CYS A 13 -17.71 17.58 35.13
C CYS A 13 -16.45 17.44 34.27
N CYS A 14 -15.76 16.30 34.38
CA CYS A 14 -14.78 15.87 33.41
C CYS A 14 -15.50 15.69 32.07
N LEU A 15 -15.49 16.74 31.25
CA LEU A 15 -15.75 16.66 29.82
C LEU A 15 -14.63 15.79 29.22
N SER A 16 -14.86 14.49 29.17
CA SER A 16 -14.07 13.60 28.32
C SER A 16 -14.33 14.02 26.89
N SER A 17 -13.41 14.80 26.33
CA SER A 17 -13.34 15.06 24.90
C SER A 17 -13.23 13.71 24.19
N ALA A 18 -14.35 13.20 23.69
CA ALA A 18 -14.34 12.10 22.73
C ALA A 18 -13.55 12.61 21.52
N SER A 19 -12.27 12.25 21.43
CA SER A 19 -11.52 12.37 20.18
C SER A 19 -12.29 11.53 19.17
N ALA A 20 -12.99 12.18 18.25
CA ALA A 20 -13.52 11.51 17.08
C ALA A 20 -12.31 10.92 16.35
N GLN A 21 -12.15 9.60 16.45
CA GLN A 21 -11.06 8.89 15.81
C GLN A 21 -11.27 9.06 14.30
N GLN A 22 -10.44 9.91 13.69
CA GLN A 22 -10.54 10.18 12.26
C GLN A 22 -10.44 8.85 11.52
N PRO A 23 -11.30 8.57 10.53
CA PRO A 23 -11.25 7.32 9.78
C PRO A 23 -9.83 7.10 9.24
N SER A 24 -9.27 5.92 9.49
CA SER A 24 -7.94 5.57 8.97
C SER A 24 -7.92 5.70 7.45
N LEU A 25 -6.92 6.41 6.94
CA LEU A 25 -6.65 6.55 5.50
C LEU A 25 -6.30 5.19 4.88
N GLU A 26 -5.75 4.24 5.65
CA GLU A 26 -5.33 2.94 5.11
C GLU A 26 -6.48 2.22 4.39
N GLY A 27 -6.16 1.63 3.24
CA GLY A 27 -7.12 0.88 2.43
C GLY A 27 -6.89 1.02 0.93
N ALA A 28 -7.72 0.31 0.18
CA ALA A 28 -7.83 0.45 -1.26
C ALA A 28 -8.99 1.38 -1.63
N TYR A 29 -8.77 2.33 -2.54
CA TYR A 29 -9.80 3.29 -2.99
C TYR A 29 -9.85 3.32 -4.51
N LEU A 30 -11.06 3.18 -5.05
CA LEU A 30 -11.27 3.01 -6.49
C LEU A 30 -12.21 4.07 -7.06
N SER A 31 -11.93 4.44 -8.31
CA SER A 31 -12.84 5.17 -9.19
C SER A 31 -12.78 4.53 -10.56
N THR A 32 -13.92 4.20 -11.17
CA THR A 32 -13.97 3.63 -12.52
C THR A 32 -14.83 4.51 -13.40
N LYS A 33 -14.27 4.94 -14.53
CA LYS A 33 -14.95 5.76 -15.53
C LYS A 33 -14.52 5.31 -16.92
N ASP A 34 -15.48 5.14 -17.83
CA ASP A 34 -15.24 4.78 -19.24
C ASP A 34 -14.30 3.58 -19.42
N GLY A 35 -14.45 2.55 -18.58
CA GLY A 35 -13.64 1.33 -18.60
C GLY A 35 -12.21 1.47 -18.03
N THR A 36 -11.82 2.66 -17.58
CA THR A 36 -10.55 2.90 -16.89
C THR A 36 -10.80 2.94 -15.38
N THR A 37 -10.03 2.16 -14.64
CA THR A 37 -10.03 2.14 -13.18
C THR A 37 -8.79 2.84 -12.65
N GLU A 38 -9.01 3.73 -11.71
CA GLU A 38 -7.98 4.33 -10.87
C GLU A 38 -8.02 3.66 -9.50
N LEU A 39 -6.86 3.19 -9.05
CA LEU A 39 -6.70 2.51 -7.77
C LEU A 39 -5.63 3.24 -6.95
N TRP A 40 -6.04 3.71 -5.77
CA TRP A 40 -5.12 4.10 -4.71
C TRP A 40 -5.01 2.98 -3.67
N LEU A 41 -3.77 2.64 -3.29
CA LEU A 41 -3.48 1.82 -2.12
C LEU A 41 -2.77 2.70 -1.10
N PHE A 42 -3.27 2.74 0.14
CA PHE A 42 -2.63 3.42 1.27
C PHE A 42 -2.35 2.42 2.37
N LYS A 43 -1.09 2.30 2.78
CA LYS A 43 -0.67 1.41 3.88
C LYS A 43 0.70 1.81 4.40
N ASP A 44 0.88 1.77 5.72
CA ASP A 44 2.18 1.98 6.39
C ASP A 44 2.89 3.27 5.93
N GLN A 45 2.12 4.37 5.85
CA GLN A 45 2.60 5.68 5.39
C GLN A 45 3.20 5.67 3.98
N TYR A 46 2.73 4.77 3.12
CA TYR A 46 3.07 4.71 1.70
C TYR A 46 1.80 4.67 0.86
N CYS A 47 1.89 5.21 -0.35
CA CYS A 47 0.81 5.09 -1.31
C CYS A 47 1.29 4.65 -2.69
N THR A 48 0.41 3.96 -3.39
CA THR A 48 0.52 3.78 -4.84
C THR A 48 -0.77 4.25 -5.51
N TYR A 49 -0.62 4.89 -6.66
CA TYR A 49 -1.68 5.18 -7.59
C TYR A 49 -1.45 4.39 -8.87
N THR A 50 -2.48 3.72 -9.36
CA THR A 50 -2.41 2.98 -10.63
C THR A 50 -3.67 3.20 -11.45
N GLN A 51 -3.50 3.51 -12.72
CA GLN A 51 -4.55 3.46 -13.73
C GLN A 51 -4.40 2.21 -14.59
N PHE A 52 -5.51 1.51 -14.81
CA PHE A 52 -5.57 0.34 -15.68
C PHE A 52 -6.98 0.18 -16.27
N SER A 53 -7.08 -0.46 -17.42
CA SER A 53 -8.35 -0.94 -18.00
C SER A 53 -8.36 -2.48 -18.02
N GLU A 54 -9.45 -3.10 -18.48
CA GLU A 54 -9.74 -4.54 -18.34
C GLU A 54 -8.55 -5.47 -18.65
N ASN A 55 -7.69 -5.12 -19.61
CA ASN A 55 -6.51 -5.90 -19.97
C ASN A 55 -5.25 -5.05 -20.21
N ASN A 56 -5.20 -3.83 -19.68
CA ASN A 56 -4.11 -2.93 -20.00
C ASN A 56 -3.67 -2.11 -18.78
N PHE A 57 -2.40 -2.23 -18.43
CA PHE A 57 -1.74 -1.26 -17.57
C PHE A 57 -1.64 0.09 -18.31
N VAL A 58 -2.01 1.18 -17.65
CA VAL A 58 -1.90 2.53 -18.22
C VAL A 58 -0.75 3.28 -17.57
N TYR A 59 -0.78 3.43 -16.24
CA TYR A 59 0.09 4.37 -15.54
C TYR A 59 0.19 4.04 -14.05
N THR A 60 1.36 4.23 -13.43
CA THR A 60 1.51 4.19 -11.97
C THR A 60 2.52 5.19 -11.46
N TRP A 61 2.30 5.69 -10.25
CA TRP A 61 3.27 6.47 -9.49
C TRP A 61 2.96 6.34 -7.98
N GLY A 62 3.88 6.75 -7.13
CA GLY A 62 3.68 6.66 -5.69
C GLY A 62 4.92 6.97 -4.87
N GLY A 63 4.79 6.76 -3.58
CA GLY A 63 5.84 7.06 -2.61
C GLY A 63 5.34 7.18 -1.18
N PRO A 64 6.24 7.52 -0.23
CA PRO A 64 5.89 7.82 1.14
C PRO A 64 4.94 9.01 1.25
N ILE A 65 4.03 8.96 2.22
CA ILE A 65 3.06 10.01 2.47
C ILE A 65 3.25 10.65 3.84
N GLN A 66 2.84 11.91 3.93
CA GLN A 66 2.61 12.62 5.18
C GLN A 66 1.20 13.20 5.14
N THR A 67 0.47 13.09 6.25
CA THR A 67 -0.91 13.56 6.34
C THR A 67 -1.04 14.61 7.43
N ASP A 68 -1.62 15.75 7.12
CA ASP A 68 -1.87 16.84 8.06
C ASP A 68 -3.18 17.57 7.72
N THR A 69 -3.36 18.77 8.27
CA THR A 69 -4.56 19.60 8.02
C THR A 69 -4.65 20.16 6.60
N GLN A 70 -3.54 20.20 5.85
CA GLN A 70 -3.51 20.62 4.44
C GLN A 70 -3.90 19.47 3.50
N GLY A 71 -3.71 18.23 3.94
CA GLY A 71 -4.17 17.03 3.26
C GLY A 71 -3.13 15.93 3.24
N ILE A 72 -2.92 15.31 2.07
CA ILE A 72 -1.96 14.22 1.88
C ILE A 72 -0.83 14.71 0.98
N GLN A 73 0.38 14.76 1.51
CA GLN A 73 1.59 15.05 0.75
C GLN A 73 2.30 13.73 0.39
N VAL A 74 2.48 13.46 -0.90
CA VAL A 74 3.25 12.31 -1.42
C VAL A 74 4.64 12.77 -1.83
N SER A 75 5.68 12.11 -1.31
CA SER A 75 7.06 12.26 -1.79
C SER A 75 7.30 11.23 -2.90
N VAL A 76 7.36 11.67 -4.15
CA VAL A 76 7.33 10.77 -5.31
C VAL A 76 8.63 9.97 -5.43
N GLU A 77 8.57 8.66 -5.22
CA GLU A 77 9.70 7.74 -5.39
C GLU A 77 9.75 7.11 -6.79
N PHE A 78 8.61 7.02 -7.46
CA PHE A 78 8.53 6.48 -8.80
C PHE A 78 7.37 7.07 -9.58
N ASN A 79 7.55 7.10 -10.89
CA ASN A 79 6.54 7.49 -11.86
C ASN A 79 6.82 6.75 -13.17
N SER A 80 5.84 6.01 -13.70
CA SER A 80 6.06 5.12 -14.84
C SER A 80 6.06 5.82 -16.20
N GLN A 81 5.68 7.09 -16.27
CA GLN A 81 5.56 7.85 -17.53
C GLN A 81 6.35 9.17 -17.52
N ASP A 82 6.56 9.78 -16.35
CA ASP A 82 7.25 11.06 -16.18
C ASP A 82 8.29 10.97 -15.06
N THR A 83 9.54 10.66 -15.44
CA THR A 83 10.66 10.55 -14.51
C THR A 83 11.02 11.88 -13.84
N ASP A 84 10.65 13.02 -14.43
CA ASP A 84 10.97 14.33 -13.85
C ASP A 84 10.18 14.62 -12.58
N LYS A 85 9.07 13.91 -12.36
CA LYS A 85 8.33 13.96 -11.09
C LYS A 85 9.02 13.23 -9.95
N VAL A 86 9.95 12.31 -10.21
CA VAL A 86 10.63 11.55 -9.15
C VAL A 86 11.53 12.48 -8.34
N GLY A 87 11.36 12.46 -7.02
CA GLY A 87 11.99 13.39 -6.06
C GLY A 87 11.17 14.63 -5.74
N SER A 88 10.04 14.86 -6.44
CA SER A 88 9.12 15.97 -6.14
C SER A 88 8.16 15.63 -5.00
N LYS A 89 7.49 16.66 -4.45
CA LYS A 89 6.38 16.52 -3.50
C LYS A 89 5.07 16.92 -4.17
N GLN A 90 4.04 16.10 -4.00
CA GLN A 90 2.69 16.32 -4.54
C GLN A 90 1.72 16.46 -3.36
N LEU A 91 1.03 17.59 -3.24
CA LEU A 91 0.04 17.83 -2.18
C LEU A 91 -1.39 17.66 -2.74
N PHE A 92 -2.19 16.84 -2.08
CA PHE A 92 -3.60 16.66 -2.36
C PHE A 92 -4.42 17.18 -1.19
N LYS A 93 -5.35 18.11 -1.46
CA LYS A 93 -6.40 18.43 -0.49
C LYS A 93 -7.25 17.17 -0.32
N SER A 94 -7.33 16.64 0.89
CA SER A 94 -8.04 15.39 1.16
C SER A 94 -9.26 15.60 2.03
N LYS A 95 -10.38 14.96 1.70
CA LYS A 95 -11.58 14.91 2.54
C LYS A 95 -12.10 13.48 2.62
N MET A 96 -12.34 13.02 3.85
CA MET A 96 -13.01 11.74 4.12
C MET A 96 -14.49 11.99 4.46
N ALA A 97 -15.39 11.24 3.82
CA ALA A 97 -16.81 11.24 4.13
C ALA A 97 -17.39 9.82 3.98
N GLY A 98 -17.63 9.15 5.11
CA GLY A 98 -18.02 7.74 5.11
C GLY A 98 -16.95 6.87 4.46
N ASN A 99 -17.31 6.10 3.42
CA ASN A 99 -16.40 5.28 2.64
C ASN A 99 -15.82 6.02 1.41
N LYS A 100 -15.94 7.34 1.32
CA LYS A 100 -15.41 8.12 0.20
C LYS A 100 -14.19 8.92 0.62
N LEU A 101 -13.16 8.87 -0.22
CA LEU A 101 -11.97 9.73 -0.16
C LEU A 101 -12.01 10.67 -1.36
N THR A 102 -12.07 11.97 -1.12
CA THR A 102 -11.90 12.98 -2.15
C THR A 102 -10.49 13.53 -2.09
N LEU A 103 -9.75 13.43 -3.20
CA LEU A 103 -8.42 14.02 -3.40
C LEU A 103 -8.53 15.12 -4.45
N ASN A 104 -8.28 16.36 -4.04
CA ASN A 104 -8.60 17.56 -4.79
C ASN A 104 -10.09 17.56 -5.19
N GLU A 105 -10.41 17.35 -6.46
CA GLU A 105 -11.78 17.32 -6.98
C GLU A 105 -12.26 15.89 -7.31
N GLN A 106 -11.36 14.91 -7.33
CA GLN A 106 -11.69 13.53 -7.67
C GLN A 106 -12.08 12.73 -6.43
N THR A 107 -13.20 12.00 -6.51
CA THR A 107 -13.68 11.15 -5.42
C THR A 107 -13.47 9.68 -5.75
N TYR A 108 -13.02 8.92 -4.76
CA TYR A 108 -12.79 7.50 -4.80
C TYR A 108 -13.62 6.81 -3.71
N THR A 109 -14.05 5.59 -3.97
CA THR A 109 -14.78 4.76 -3.01
C THR A 109 -13.84 3.75 -2.40
N LYS A 110 -13.77 3.71 -1.08
CA LYS A 110 -13.03 2.70 -0.32
C LYS A 110 -13.62 1.32 -0.61
N ALA A 111 -12.77 0.37 -1.00
CA ALA A 111 -13.15 -1.02 -1.14
C ALA A 111 -13.63 -1.58 0.21
N ALA A 112 -14.44 -2.63 0.16
CA ALA A 112 -14.79 -3.38 1.36
C ALA A 112 -13.50 -3.96 1.97
N GLY A 113 -13.23 -3.63 3.24
CA GLY A 113 -12.04 -4.08 3.93
C GLY A 113 -11.96 -5.60 3.98
N LYS A 114 -10.79 -6.14 3.65
CA LYS A 114 -10.46 -7.58 3.72
C LYS A 114 -9.11 -7.75 4.40
N PRO A 115 -9.04 -7.44 5.71
CA PRO A 115 -7.78 -7.45 6.44
C PRO A 115 -7.19 -8.86 6.47
N GLN A 116 -5.89 -8.97 6.23
CA GLN A 116 -5.16 -10.24 6.17
C GLN A 116 -3.77 -10.10 6.80
N ASN A 117 -3.19 -11.22 7.26
CA ASN A 117 -1.91 -11.19 7.99
C ASN A 117 -0.73 -10.62 7.16
N LEU A 118 -0.83 -10.63 5.83
CA LEU A 118 0.18 -10.04 4.94
C LEU A 118 -0.05 -8.55 4.65
N ASP A 119 -1.12 -7.92 5.14
CA ASP A 119 -1.31 -6.48 4.95
C ASP A 119 -0.08 -5.72 5.47
N GLY A 120 0.36 -4.75 4.68
CA GLY A 120 1.49 -3.87 4.95
C GLY A 120 2.39 -3.61 3.75
N LEU A 121 3.45 -2.86 4.01
CA LEU A 121 4.50 -2.54 3.06
C LEU A 121 5.72 -3.42 3.31
N TRP A 122 6.09 -4.17 2.28
CA TRP A 122 7.17 -5.14 2.31
C TRP A 122 8.27 -4.73 1.33
N ARG A 123 9.50 -5.12 1.63
CA ARG A 123 10.66 -5.00 0.75
C ARG A 123 11.32 -6.36 0.61
N ILE A 124 11.74 -6.69 -0.60
CA ILE A 124 12.54 -7.90 -0.80
C ILE A 124 13.93 -7.74 -0.17
N THR A 125 14.31 -8.68 0.69
CA THR A 125 15.54 -8.70 1.47
C THR A 125 16.35 -9.97 1.26
N GLY A 126 15.80 -10.98 0.59
CA GLY A 126 16.55 -12.17 0.23
C GLY A 126 15.98 -12.88 -1.00
N ARG A 127 16.84 -13.61 -1.71
CA ARG A 127 16.46 -14.50 -2.81
C ARG A 127 17.27 -15.79 -2.75
N LYS A 128 16.65 -16.91 -3.11
CA LYS A 128 17.38 -18.17 -3.32
C LYS A 128 18.04 -18.17 -4.70
N GLU A 129 19.32 -18.48 -4.75
CA GLU A 129 20.09 -18.73 -5.98
C GLU A 129 20.79 -20.09 -5.84
N GLY A 130 20.40 -21.05 -6.67
CA GLY A 130 20.79 -22.45 -6.45
C GLY A 130 20.25 -22.93 -5.11
N GLU A 131 21.13 -23.43 -4.23
CA GLU A 131 20.76 -23.83 -2.86
C GLU A 131 20.97 -22.74 -1.81
N ASN A 132 21.59 -21.62 -2.16
CA ASN A 132 21.95 -20.58 -1.21
C ASN A 132 20.88 -19.49 -1.14
N ILE A 133 20.61 -18.98 0.07
CA ILE A 133 19.82 -17.77 0.27
C ILE A 133 20.77 -16.58 0.32
N ASN A 134 20.67 -15.71 -0.68
CA ASN A 134 21.46 -14.49 -0.78
C ASN A 134 20.67 -13.32 -0.20
N SER A 135 21.24 -12.67 0.83
CA SER A 135 20.69 -11.45 1.41
C SER A 135 20.90 -10.26 0.47
N ILE A 136 19.86 -9.46 0.27
CA ILE A 136 19.89 -8.22 -0.50
C ILE A 136 20.10 -7.06 0.47
N LYS A 137 21.27 -6.42 0.39
CA LYS A 137 21.55 -5.22 1.20
C LYS A 137 20.59 -4.09 0.82
N ARG A 138 20.15 -3.32 1.82
CA ARG A 138 19.39 -2.09 1.58
C ARG A 138 20.23 -1.11 0.75
N GLY A 139 19.60 -0.50 -0.25
CA GLY A 139 20.15 0.50 -1.14
C GLY A 139 19.04 1.17 -1.97
N ASP A 140 19.42 2.09 -2.86
CA ASP A 140 18.46 2.92 -3.62
C ASP A 140 17.55 2.08 -4.52
N ARG A 141 18.14 1.09 -5.22
CA ARG A 141 17.36 0.12 -5.97
C ARG A 141 16.63 -0.80 -5.00
N LYS A 142 15.30 -0.82 -5.09
CA LYS A 142 14.44 -1.65 -4.24
C LYS A 142 13.27 -2.24 -5.02
N THR A 143 12.79 -3.39 -4.55
CA THR A 143 11.48 -3.91 -4.93
C THR A 143 10.64 -3.96 -3.68
N ILE A 144 9.51 -3.27 -3.70
CA ILE A 144 8.55 -3.20 -2.61
C ILE A 144 7.25 -3.88 -3.02
N LYS A 145 6.48 -4.36 -2.04
CA LYS A 145 5.13 -4.87 -2.23
C LYS A 145 4.21 -4.26 -1.19
N ILE A 146 3.21 -3.53 -1.63
CA ILE A 146 2.13 -3.01 -0.77
C ILE A 146 0.97 -4.00 -0.83
N LEU A 147 0.44 -4.42 0.32
CA LEU A 147 -0.74 -5.26 0.45
C LEU A 147 -1.71 -4.59 1.43
N VAL A 148 -2.96 -4.41 1.02
CA VAL A 148 -3.99 -3.84 1.88
C VAL A 148 -5.38 -4.27 1.41
N ASP A 149 -6.23 -4.75 2.32
CA ASP A 149 -7.65 -5.04 2.05
C ASP A 149 -7.89 -5.98 0.85
N GLY A 150 -7.01 -6.96 0.67
CA GLY A 150 -7.09 -7.91 -0.46
C GLY A 150 -6.69 -7.32 -1.80
N TYR A 151 -6.04 -6.15 -1.81
CA TYR A 151 -5.33 -5.61 -2.97
C TYR A 151 -3.83 -5.65 -2.74
N PHE A 152 -3.07 -5.84 -3.83
CA PHE A 152 -1.63 -5.80 -3.78
C PHE A 152 -1.05 -5.08 -4.99
N GLN A 153 0.16 -4.57 -4.82
CA GLN A 153 1.00 -4.13 -5.91
C GLN A 153 2.47 -4.32 -5.52
N TRP A 154 3.25 -4.98 -6.38
CA TRP A 154 4.71 -4.95 -6.28
C TRP A 154 5.29 -3.94 -7.26
N ILE A 155 6.36 -3.24 -6.87
CA ILE A 155 7.01 -2.20 -7.68
C ILE A 155 8.52 -2.36 -7.58
N ALA A 156 9.22 -2.45 -8.71
CA ALA A 156 10.68 -2.46 -8.80
C ALA A 156 11.20 -1.11 -9.29
N ILE A 157 11.95 -0.39 -8.46
CA ILE A 157 12.35 1.02 -8.67
C ILE A 157 13.78 1.30 -8.22
N ASN A 158 14.32 2.45 -8.64
CA ASN A 158 15.50 3.09 -8.10
C ASN A 158 15.25 4.60 -8.03
N PRO A 159 14.75 5.13 -6.90
CA PRO A 159 14.43 6.55 -6.77
C PRO A 159 15.63 7.47 -7.02
N ALA A 160 16.84 7.09 -6.59
CA ALA A 160 18.05 7.89 -6.79
C ALA A 160 18.43 8.07 -8.27
N GLN A 161 18.12 7.08 -9.10
CA GLN A 161 18.31 7.13 -10.56
C GLN A 161 17.02 7.46 -11.32
N LYS A 162 15.93 7.81 -10.61
CA LYS A 162 14.59 8.00 -11.19
C LYS A 162 14.10 6.80 -12.00
N GLY A 163 14.60 5.60 -11.68
CA GLY A 163 14.37 4.38 -12.43
C GLY A 163 13.06 3.71 -12.03
N PHE A 164 12.20 3.45 -13.02
CA PHE A 164 11.06 2.54 -12.90
C PHE A 164 11.33 1.28 -13.73
N TYR A 165 11.34 0.12 -13.09
CA TYR A 165 11.65 -1.13 -13.77
C TYR A 165 10.43 -1.99 -14.03
N GLY A 166 9.34 -1.80 -13.29
CA GLY A 166 8.07 -2.47 -13.57
C GLY A 166 7.21 -2.67 -12.33
N THR A 167 5.95 -2.98 -12.56
CA THR A 167 4.97 -3.26 -11.51
C THR A 167 3.96 -4.30 -11.98
N GLY A 168 3.43 -5.07 -11.04
CA GLY A 168 2.22 -5.86 -11.22
C GLY A 168 1.36 -5.75 -9.97
N GLY A 169 0.05 -5.88 -10.14
CA GLY A 169 -0.87 -5.76 -9.03
C GLY A 169 -2.28 -6.19 -9.38
N GLY A 170 -3.12 -6.19 -8.35
CA GLY A 170 -4.48 -6.68 -8.45
C GLY A 170 -5.01 -7.10 -7.10
N ASN A 171 -5.67 -8.25 -7.05
CA ASN A 171 -6.21 -8.80 -5.82
C ASN A 171 -5.33 -9.90 -5.25
N TYR A 172 -5.33 -10.02 -3.92
CA TYR A 172 -4.64 -11.13 -3.26
C TYR A 172 -5.49 -11.77 -2.17
N SER A 173 -5.16 -13.02 -1.88
CA SER A 173 -5.60 -13.71 -0.66
C SER A 173 -4.44 -14.45 0.00
N PHE A 174 -4.45 -14.52 1.33
CA PHE A 174 -3.52 -15.28 2.13
C PHE A 174 -4.25 -16.09 3.19
N ARG A 175 -4.30 -17.41 3.01
CA ARG A 175 -4.98 -18.38 3.88
C ARG A 175 -4.21 -19.68 3.88
N ASP A 176 -4.10 -20.35 5.03
CA ASP A 176 -3.47 -21.68 5.14
C ASP A 176 -2.07 -21.77 4.50
N ASN A 177 -1.23 -20.76 4.74
CA ASN A 177 0.10 -20.60 4.13
C ASN A 177 0.12 -20.58 2.60
N GLN A 178 -1.01 -20.27 1.96
CA GLN A 178 -1.14 -20.07 0.54
C GLN A 178 -1.40 -18.59 0.24
N TYR A 179 -0.49 -17.99 -0.51
CA TYR A 179 -0.60 -16.64 -1.04
C TYR A 179 -0.99 -16.70 -2.52
N THR A 180 -2.13 -16.13 -2.87
CA THR A 180 -2.67 -16.15 -4.24
C THR A 180 -2.78 -14.73 -4.76
N GLU A 181 -2.22 -14.49 -5.94
CA GLU A 181 -2.30 -13.22 -6.67
C GLU A 181 -3.19 -13.37 -7.89
N LYS A 182 -4.19 -12.50 -8.06
CA LYS A 182 -4.95 -12.33 -9.30
C LYS A 182 -4.56 -11.00 -9.93
N LEU A 183 -3.92 -11.06 -11.10
CA LEU A 183 -3.39 -9.89 -11.78
C LEU A 183 -4.52 -9.08 -12.43
N LEU A 184 -4.63 -7.80 -12.07
CA LEU A 184 -5.48 -6.82 -12.74
C LEU A 184 -4.67 -5.94 -13.70
N PHE A 185 -3.37 -5.78 -13.46
CA PHE A 185 -2.47 -5.04 -14.33
C PHE A 185 -1.05 -5.58 -14.22
N PHE A 186 -0.29 -5.50 -15.32
CA PHE A 186 1.12 -5.84 -15.33
C PHE A 186 1.88 -5.00 -16.37
N SER A 187 2.80 -4.14 -15.91
CA SER A 187 3.39 -3.11 -16.77
C SER A 187 4.38 -3.63 -17.82
N ARG A 188 4.83 -4.89 -17.69
CA ARG A 188 5.81 -5.49 -18.60
C ARG A 188 5.17 -6.42 -19.63
N ASP A 189 3.98 -6.92 -19.35
CA ASP A 189 3.32 -7.92 -20.20
C ASP A 189 1.81 -7.99 -19.91
N ASN A 190 1.02 -7.27 -20.69
CA ASN A 190 -0.44 -7.26 -20.56
C ASN A 190 -1.10 -8.61 -20.82
N SER A 191 -0.43 -9.54 -21.54
CA SER A 191 -1.00 -10.88 -21.80
C SER A 191 -1.17 -11.72 -20.54
N ARG A 192 -0.59 -11.28 -19.42
CA ARG A 192 -0.69 -11.93 -18.10
C ARG A 192 -1.85 -11.42 -17.25
N VAL A 193 -2.54 -10.35 -17.65
CA VAL A 193 -3.71 -9.85 -16.92
C VAL A 193 -4.78 -10.95 -16.86
N GLY A 194 -5.44 -11.09 -15.71
CA GLY A 194 -6.38 -12.17 -15.43
C GLY A 194 -5.73 -13.47 -14.93
N ALA A 195 -4.41 -13.64 -15.08
CA ALA A 195 -3.73 -14.81 -14.54
C ALA A 195 -3.83 -14.86 -13.01
N THR A 196 -3.99 -16.08 -12.48
CA THR A 196 -3.94 -16.37 -11.05
C THR A 196 -2.65 -17.13 -10.74
N LEU A 197 -1.84 -16.59 -9.85
CA LEU A 197 -0.58 -17.18 -9.42
C LEU A 197 -0.75 -17.62 -7.97
N SER A 198 -0.26 -18.82 -7.64
CA SER A 198 -0.33 -19.37 -6.29
C SER A 198 1.06 -19.69 -5.78
N PHE A 199 1.32 -19.26 -4.56
CA PHE A 199 2.60 -19.33 -3.88
C PHE A 199 2.39 -19.91 -2.49
N HIS A 200 3.41 -20.58 -1.98
CA HIS A 200 3.54 -20.84 -0.56
C HIS A 200 4.04 -19.57 0.14
N GLY A 201 3.41 -19.23 1.26
CA GLY A 201 3.75 -18.07 2.07
C GLY A 201 3.82 -18.45 3.54
N GLU A 202 4.92 -18.07 4.21
CA GLU A 202 5.12 -18.33 5.64
C GLU A 202 5.70 -17.09 6.31
N ILE A 203 5.10 -16.62 7.40
CA ILE A 203 5.60 -15.48 8.19
C ILE A 203 6.46 -16.03 9.32
N LYS A 204 7.74 -15.62 9.36
CA LYS A 204 8.73 -15.96 10.40
C LYS A 204 9.27 -14.68 11.03
N GLY A 205 8.77 -14.34 12.21
CA GLY A 205 9.08 -13.04 12.82
C GLY A 205 8.59 -11.91 11.92
N ASN A 206 9.51 -11.04 11.49
CA ASN A 206 9.20 -9.90 10.62
C ASN A 206 9.42 -10.21 9.13
N ASP A 207 9.81 -11.45 8.81
CA ASP A 207 10.08 -11.88 7.46
C ASP A 207 8.95 -12.75 6.91
N TRP A 208 8.57 -12.50 5.67
CA TRP A 208 7.67 -13.32 4.89
C TRP A 208 8.46 -14.09 3.84
N HIS A 209 8.45 -15.42 3.98
CA HIS A 209 9.02 -16.35 3.02
C HIS A 209 7.98 -16.63 1.93
N HIS A 210 8.31 -16.25 0.70
CA HIS A 210 7.45 -16.30 -0.48
C HIS A 210 8.07 -17.23 -1.52
N SER A 211 7.41 -18.34 -1.86
CA SER A 211 7.97 -19.31 -2.80
C SER A 211 6.93 -19.95 -3.72
N GLY A 212 7.34 -20.38 -4.90
CA GLY A 212 6.45 -20.99 -5.88
C GLY A 212 6.99 -20.85 -7.29
N LYS A 213 6.10 -20.67 -8.27
CA LYS A 213 6.48 -20.39 -9.66
C LYS A 213 6.08 -18.97 -10.03
N SER A 214 7.00 -18.24 -10.65
CA SER A 214 6.72 -16.93 -11.24
C SER A 214 5.68 -17.05 -12.35
N SER A 215 5.19 -15.91 -12.85
CA SER A 215 4.32 -15.89 -14.03
C SER A 215 4.96 -16.63 -15.21
N LYS A 216 6.27 -16.53 -15.42
CA LYS A 216 6.99 -17.23 -16.50
C LYS A 216 7.18 -18.73 -16.27
N GLY A 217 6.83 -19.25 -15.10
CA GLY A 217 6.98 -20.65 -14.72
C GLY A 217 8.27 -20.96 -13.97
N ASP A 218 9.21 -20.01 -13.88
CA ASP A 218 10.47 -20.17 -13.17
C ASP A 218 10.25 -20.28 -11.66
N PRO A 219 10.95 -21.18 -10.95
CA PRO A 219 10.87 -21.27 -9.50
C PRO A 219 11.37 -19.98 -8.85
N ILE A 220 10.67 -19.54 -7.80
CA ILE A 220 11.09 -18.42 -6.97
C ILE A 220 11.09 -18.82 -5.51
N PHE A 221 12.03 -18.25 -4.78
CA PHE A 221 12.02 -18.20 -3.32
C PHE A 221 12.59 -16.84 -2.94
N GLU A 222 11.77 -16.03 -2.29
CA GLU A 222 12.03 -14.66 -1.92
C GLU A 222 11.74 -14.48 -0.43
N ILE A 223 12.56 -13.68 0.22
CA ILE A 223 12.32 -13.23 1.60
C ILE A 223 11.96 -11.75 1.52
N TRP A 224 10.85 -11.40 2.15
CA TRP A 224 10.31 -10.06 2.23
C TRP A 224 10.28 -9.62 3.68
N SER A 225 10.85 -8.47 4.00
CA SER A 225 10.80 -7.89 5.35
C SER A 225 9.96 -6.61 5.33
N ARG A 226 9.45 -6.18 6.49
CA ARG A 226 8.75 -4.90 6.61
C ARG A 226 9.64 -3.74 6.13
N GLU A 227 9.11 -2.85 5.30
CA GLU A 227 9.89 -1.73 4.74
C GLU A 227 10.15 -0.62 5.76
N THR A 228 9.28 -0.46 6.75
CA THR A 228 9.36 0.60 7.77
C THR A 228 10.08 0.19 9.05
N GLU A 229 10.59 -1.04 9.11
CA GLU A 229 11.40 -1.57 10.22
C GLU A 229 12.90 -1.59 9.89
#